data_AF-A0A1G6BU44-F1
#
_entry.id   AF-A0A1G6BU44-F1
#
_cell.length_a   1.000
_cell.length_b   1.000
_cell.length_c   1.000
_cell.angle_alpha   90.00
_cell.angle_beta   90.00
_cell.angle_gamma   90.00
#
_symmetry.space_group_name_H-M   'P 1'
#
loop_
_entity.id
_entity.type
_entity.pdbx_description
1 polymer ?
#
loop_
_entity_poly.entity_id
_entity_poly.type
_entity_poly.pdbx_seq_one_letter_code
_entity_poly.pdbx_strand_id
1 'polypeptide(L)'
;MKNHYIKAFSLTLAAVIALNMTACGKAGDGKGSNAQNENSSVAETAQEDSAVSEGKDDADKDNADAQADDSEDSLSTLDSSKGDAGTDAIPIAAYEEVYAPVLDAYRDILKNGYDYEGPLSDYIAMGMLEDVNYVEKDIMNDTVGYLIKDLSGDGVPELVVGRNRQKDFIGPGNEGIVYCCYTCKDNKPVLVFDGFNRSCYYWAGDGKFSYLGSGGIMYQYFGVCHLSDDGTEEVWEDFYFSEDNHDGTASYYHNTLGTDDVEKSEKLDITDMDFSNEEDSLVKEELPLTLFKDSGDGVEADSGEPTKVFKNNMSAAELRVIEKKLNSIGYYGFLLRSFTDPHYIDWNEVFYTGAGFDQHGATKEVRDAFLKATGDDEIYTDLTVVSGKDVRDYVKKTTGFDYDEMVNDLDWVYLEKYDLFISEHGDTNMAFVTVNEGMLEDGEYTIIYTNYEGEEYGVTFTEENGTYRFKSNLPDYIAKNPSYEPDIDQSTITEGQLIPDSDQRYLTEDDLKGFSEEELRIARNEIYARWGRKFKDKKLQEYFETMEWYFPMTEPDDFDESLLNVYEKENLDFISKYEKKMKK
;
A
#
# COMPACT_ATOMS: atom_id res chain seq x y z
N MET A 1 5.42 -16.47 45.34
CA MET A 1 5.34 -15.05 45.75
C MET A 1 4.95 -14.26 44.53
N LYS A 2 3.87 -13.49 44.64
CA LYS A 2 3.33 -12.61 43.61
C LYS A 2 4.39 -11.58 43.21
N ASN A 3 4.60 -11.37 41.92
CA ASN A 3 5.16 -10.11 41.43
C ASN A 3 4.27 -9.61 40.28
N HIS A 4 3.65 -8.46 40.55
CA HIS A 4 2.94 -7.63 39.60
C HIS A 4 3.95 -7.02 38.62
N TYR A 5 3.71 -7.17 37.32
CA TYR A 5 4.24 -6.25 36.32
C TYR A 5 3.09 -5.43 35.74
N ILE A 6 3.32 -4.12 35.79
CA ILE A 6 2.51 -3.03 35.31
C ILE A 6 2.51 -3.12 33.77
N LYS A 7 1.36 -3.38 33.15
CA LYS A 7 1.16 -3.18 31.71
C LYS A 7 1.11 -1.67 31.45
N ALA A 8 2.15 -1.12 30.83
CA ALA A 8 2.05 0.13 30.10
C ALA A 8 1.37 -0.20 28.76
N PHE A 9 0.17 0.34 28.55
CA PHE A 9 -0.53 0.29 27.28
C PHE A 9 0.25 1.13 26.26
N SER A 10 0.76 0.48 25.22
CA SER A 10 1.03 1.13 23.94
C SER A 10 -0.32 1.44 23.31
N LEU A 11 -0.69 2.71 23.27
CA LEU A 11 -1.78 3.21 22.46
C LEU A 11 -1.21 3.35 21.04
N THR A 12 -1.42 2.35 20.19
CA THR A 12 -1.19 2.50 18.75
C THR A 12 -2.41 3.18 18.13
N LEU A 13 -2.11 4.09 17.22
CA LEU A 13 -2.92 5.14 16.61
C LEU A 13 -4.03 4.59 15.70
N ALA A 14 -5.07 3.96 16.27
CA ALA A 14 -6.23 3.46 15.53
C ALA A 14 -7.55 4.18 15.88
N ALA A 15 -7.49 5.32 16.59
CA ALA A 15 -8.68 5.96 17.17
C ALA A 15 -8.89 7.45 16.82
N VAL A 16 -8.42 7.93 15.66
CA VAL A 16 -8.71 9.32 15.20
C VAL A 16 -9.42 9.40 13.85
N ILE A 17 -9.63 8.31 13.11
CA ILE A 17 -10.31 8.37 11.81
C ILE A 17 -11.73 7.80 11.93
N ALA A 18 -12.58 8.54 12.65
CA ALA A 18 -14.03 8.42 12.56
C ALA A 18 -14.65 9.67 13.17
N LEU A 19 -14.61 10.78 12.44
CA LEU A 19 -15.51 11.94 12.59
C LEU A 19 -15.08 13.00 11.58
N ASN A 20 -15.69 12.98 10.39
CA ASN A 20 -16.20 14.18 9.72
C ASN A 20 -16.95 13.78 8.45
N MET A 21 -18.22 13.41 8.61
CA MET A 21 -19.24 13.68 7.59
C MET A 21 -20.46 14.30 8.28
N THR A 22 -20.61 15.60 8.05
CA THR A 22 -21.83 16.42 7.99
C THR A 22 -22.84 16.39 9.15
N ALA A 23 -22.84 17.47 9.95
CA ALA A 23 -24.03 17.91 10.68
C ALA A 23 -24.16 19.44 10.67
N CYS A 24 -24.87 19.97 9.66
CA CYS A 24 -25.41 21.32 9.70
C CYS A 24 -26.81 21.25 10.35
N GLY A 25 -26.98 21.75 11.58
CA GLY A 25 -28.27 21.68 12.27
C GLY A 25 -28.32 22.26 13.69
N LYS A 26 -28.35 23.60 13.78
CA LYS A 26 -28.91 24.47 14.84
C LYS A 26 -28.87 24.05 16.34
N ALA A 27 -28.09 24.86 17.07
CA ALA A 27 -28.12 25.29 18.48
C ALA A 27 -29.32 24.92 19.40
N GLY A 28 -28.97 24.54 20.65
CA GLY A 28 -29.86 24.62 21.82
C GLY A 28 -29.33 23.96 23.10
N ASP A 29 -28.57 24.73 23.90
CA ASP A 29 -28.31 24.67 25.36
C ASP A 29 -28.53 23.38 26.19
N GLY A 30 -27.46 22.96 26.91
CA GLY A 30 -27.47 23.02 28.38
C GLY A 30 -27.44 21.73 29.21
N LYS A 31 -26.27 21.50 29.85
CA LYS A 31 -26.03 20.90 31.19
C LYS A 31 -26.27 19.38 31.42
N GLY A 32 -25.16 18.66 31.54
CA GLY A 32 -24.64 18.25 32.86
C GLY A 32 -25.18 16.98 33.54
N SER A 33 -24.22 16.08 33.84
CA SER A 33 -24.10 15.17 34.99
C SER A 33 -24.52 13.68 34.87
N ASN A 34 -23.47 12.85 34.88
CA ASN A 34 -23.15 11.81 35.87
C ASN A 34 -24.08 10.59 36.07
N ALA A 35 -23.49 9.42 35.75
CA ALA A 35 -23.42 8.18 36.54
C ALA A 35 -24.66 7.29 36.79
N GLN A 36 -24.41 6.01 36.50
CA GLN A 36 -24.80 4.79 37.23
C GLN A 36 -26.10 4.03 36.91
N ASN A 37 -25.84 2.78 36.51
CA ASN A 37 -26.40 1.51 36.96
C ASN A 37 -27.86 1.11 36.69
N GLU A 38 -27.92 -0.11 36.16
CA GLU A 38 -28.82 -1.23 36.50
C GLU A 38 -30.23 -1.30 35.90
N ASN A 39 -30.32 -2.21 34.94
CA ASN A 39 -31.05 -3.48 35.02
C ASN A 39 -32.60 -3.49 34.98
N SER A 40 -33.06 -4.33 34.04
CA SER A 40 -34.26 -5.18 34.09
C SER A 40 -35.65 -4.58 33.82
N SER A 41 -36.14 -4.96 32.65
CA SER A 41 -37.29 -5.88 32.47
C SER A 41 -38.73 -5.37 32.53
N VAL A 42 -39.45 -5.92 31.54
CA VAL A 42 -40.88 -6.27 31.45
C VAL A 42 -41.84 -5.25 30.82
N ALA A 43 -42.36 -5.73 29.70
CA ALA A 43 -43.57 -5.39 28.96
C ALA A 43 -44.80 -5.04 29.83
N GLU A 44 -45.68 -4.19 29.31
CA GLU A 44 -46.98 -4.62 28.80
C GLU A 44 -47.72 -3.46 28.11
N THR A 45 -48.21 -3.81 26.93
CA THR A 45 -49.37 -3.29 26.19
C THR A 45 -50.51 -2.71 27.05
N ALA A 46 -51.13 -1.63 26.58
CA ALA A 46 -52.46 -1.70 25.94
C ALA A 46 -53.07 -0.31 25.66
N GLN A 47 -53.50 -0.17 24.40
CA GLN A 47 -54.78 0.33 23.89
C GLN A 47 -55.35 1.71 24.29
N GLU A 48 -55.71 2.39 23.19
CA GLU A 48 -56.97 3.11 22.94
C GLU A 48 -57.39 4.23 23.90
N ASP A 49 -57.53 5.46 23.37
CA ASP A 49 -58.87 5.80 22.90
C ASP A 49 -58.89 6.99 21.93
N SER A 50 -59.90 6.90 21.08
CA SER A 50 -60.37 7.85 20.07
C SER A 50 -60.84 9.20 20.64
N ALA A 51 -60.76 10.28 19.85
CA ALA A 51 -61.94 11.01 19.38
C ALA A 51 -61.58 12.35 18.71
N VAL A 52 -62.18 12.49 17.53
CA VAL A 52 -62.29 13.64 16.64
C VAL A 52 -63.11 14.77 17.28
N SER A 53 -62.79 16.03 16.97
CA SER A 53 -63.83 17.05 16.77
C SER A 53 -63.42 18.07 15.72
N GLU A 54 -64.21 18.10 14.65
CA GLU A 54 -64.24 19.09 13.58
C GLU A 54 -64.58 20.50 14.08
N GLY A 55 -64.11 21.51 13.36
CA GLY A 55 -64.56 22.89 13.44
C GLY A 55 -64.29 23.58 12.10
N LYS A 56 -65.36 23.93 11.42
CA LYS A 56 -65.50 24.30 10.00
C LYS A 56 -65.62 25.82 9.84
N ASP A 57 -65.58 26.26 8.58
CA ASP A 57 -66.09 27.51 8.01
C ASP A 57 -65.15 28.74 8.16
N ASP A 58 -64.93 29.63 7.19
CA ASP A 58 -65.73 30.02 6.02
C ASP A 58 -64.88 30.71 4.92
N ALA A 59 -65.47 30.82 3.73
CA ALA A 59 -64.92 31.25 2.45
C ALA A 59 -64.96 32.77 2.15
N ASP A 60 -64.15 33.23 1.19
CA ASP A 60 -64.48 34.17 0.08
C ASP A 60 -63.23 34.32 -0.82
N LYS A 61 -63.20 33.85 -2.08
CA LYS A 61 -63.77 34.36 -3.35
C LYS A 61 -63.06 35.59 -3.97
N ASP A 62 -62.51 35.34 -5.17
CA ASP A 62 -62.61 36.10 -6.44
C ASP A 62 -61.29 35.93 -7.22
N ASN A 63 -61.16 35.08 -8.25
CA ASN A 63 -61.79 34.98 -9.59
C ASN A 63 -61.17 35.90 -10.67
N ALA A 64 -60.52 35.28 -11.67
CA ALA A 64 -60.55 35.54 -13.12
C ALA A 64 -59.21 35.09 -13.75
N ASP A 65 -59.14 33.97 -14.49
CA ASP A 65 -59.37 33.83 -15.96
C ASP A 65 -58.35 34.64 -16.80
N ALA A 66 -57.74 34.16 -17.89
CA ALA A 66 -57.77 32.88 -18.61
C ALA A 66 -56.70 32.92 -19.73
N GLN A 67 -56.26 31.72 -20.16
CA GLN A 67 -55.88 31.27 -21.53
C GLN A 67 -54.74 32.02 -22.28
N ALA A 68 -53.61 31.36 -22.59
CA ALA A 68 -53.38 30.31 -23.61
C ALA A 68 -53.52 30.82 -25.05
N ASP A 69 -52.42 30.81 -25.82
CA ASP A 69 -52.28 29.98 -27.04
C ASP A 69 -50.86 30.06 -27.63
N ASP A 70 -50.51 29.00 -28.34
CA ASP A 70 -49.26 28.62 -29.01
C ASP A 70 -48.82 29.56 -30.16
N SER A 71 -47.52 29.54 -30.49
CA SER A 71 -47.03 29.15 -31.83
C SER A 71 -45.51 29.32 -32.01
N GLU A 72 -44.99 28.37 -32.79
CA GLU A 72 -43.61 28.13 -33.22
C GLU A 72 -42.98 29.26 -34.06
N ASP A 73 -41.65 29.33 -34.03
CA ASP A 73 -40.75 29.15 -35.20
C ASP A 73 -39.62 30.19 -35.38
N SER A 74 -38.43 29.61 -35.59
CA SER A 74 -37.30 30.06 -36.43
C SER A 74 -36.30 31.15 -35.98
N LEU A 75 -35.03 30.75 -36.14
CA LEU A 75 -33.76 31.46 -36.03
C LEU A 75 -33.66 32.76 -36.87
N SER A 76 -32.93 33.75 -36.35
CA SER A 76 -31.60 34.22 -36.85
C SER A 76 -31.35 35.75 -36.75
N THR A 77 -30.25 36.05 -36.05
CA THR A 77 -29.22 37.09 -36.32
C THR A 77 -29.49 38.60 -36.21
N LEU A 78 -28.71 39.21 -35.29
CA LEU A 78 -27.93 40.48 -35.37
C LEU A 78 -28.69 41.83 -35.36
N ASP A 79 -28.57 42.64 -34.29
CA ASP A 79 -27.46 43.58 -34.06
C ASP A 79 -27.80 44.64 -32.96
N SER A 80 -26.81 44.84 -32.07
CA SER A 80 -26.46 45.96 -31.17
C SER A 80 -27.52 46.94 -30.59
N SER A 81 -27.63 47.00 -29.25
CA SER A 81 -26.74 47.87 -28.43
C SER A 81 -27.12 47.96 -26.93
N LYS A 82 -26.13 47.55 -26.10
CA LYS A 82 -25.68 48.08 -24.80
C LYS A 82 -26.55 48.07 -23.52
N GLY A 83 -26.05 47.28 -22.57
CA GLY A 83 -26.10 47.42 -21.10
C GLY A 83 -25.46 46.18 -20.47
N ASP A 84 -24.15 45.99 -20.58
CA ASP A 84 -23.13 46.20 -19.52
C ASP A 84 -23.34 45.36 -18.24
N ALA A 85 -22.66 44.21 -18.23
CA ALA A 85 -22.00 43.63 -17.06
C ALA A 85 -20.83 42.80 -17.62
N GLY A 86 -19.72 43.47 -17.92
CA GLY A 86 -18.48 42.80 -18.30
C GLY A 86 -17.93 41.99 -17.13
N THR A 87 -18.01 40.67 -17.21
CA THR A 87 -17.12 39.79 -16.45
C THR A 87 -15.77 39.87 -17.15
N ASP A 88 -14.93 40.81 -16.73
CA ASP A 88 -13.50 40.74 -17.04
C ASP A 88 -12.98 39.45 -16.40
N ALA A 89 -12.94 38.36 -17.17
CA ALA A 89 -12.34 37.11 -16.72
C ALA A 89 -10.93 37.43 -16.23
N ILE A 90 -10.69 37.19 -14.94
CA ILE A 90 -9.39 37.35 -14.33
C ILE A 90 -8.43 36.46 -15.14
N PRO A 91 -7.28 36.98 -15.64
CA PRO A 91 -6.34 36.17 -16.40
C PRO A 91 -5.94 34.93 -15.58
N ILE A 92 -5.72 33.78 -16.23
CA ILE A 92 -5.26 32.54 -15.56
C ILE A 92 -4.06 32.80 -14.63
N ALA A 93 -3.15 33.70 -15.03
CA ALA A 93 -2.00 34.12 -14.23
C ALA A 93 -2.34 34.73 -12.85
N ALA A 94 -3.53 35.30 -12.68
CA ALA A 94 -3.98 35.83 -11.38
C ALA A 94 -4.64 34.74 -10.51
N TYR A 95 -5.10 33.63 -11.08
CA TYR A 95 -5.51 32.46 -10.31
C TYR A 95 -4.31 31.64 -9.82
N GLU A 96 -3.19 31.62 -10.55
CA GLU A 96 -1.93 31.09 -10.04
C GLU A 96 -1.51 31.79 -8.73
N GLU A 97 -1.73 33.11 -8.61
CA GLU A 97 -1.48 33.84 -7.36
C GLU A 97 -2.44 33.44 -6.23
N VAL A 98 -3.72 33.19 -6.55
CA VAL A 98 -4.71 32.71 -5.57
C VAL A 98 -4.34 31.32 -5.06
N TYR A 99 -3.90 30.45 -5.97
CA TYR A 99 -3.54 29.06 -5.68
C TYR A 99 -2.10 28.88 -5.20
N ALA A 100 -1.30 29.95 -5.15
CA ALA A 100 0.10 29.91 -4.73
C ALA A 100 0.33 29.15 -3.41
N PRO A 101 -0.50 29.27 -2.34
CA PRO A 101 -0.30 28.50 -1.13
C PRO A 101 -0.32 26.98 -1.34
N VAL A 102 -1.17 26.49 -2.25
CA VAL A 102 -1.22 25.07 -2.62
C VAL A 102 -0.01 24.71 -3.48
N LEU A 103 0.23 25.48 -4.54
CA LEU A 103 1.33 25.22 -5.48
C LEU A 103 2.71 25.24 -4.81
N ASP A 104 2.95 26.20 -3.92
CA ASP A 104 4.20 26.34 -3.17
C ASP A 104 4.41 25.18 -2.19
N ALA A 105 3.34 24.68 -1.58
CA ALA A 105 3.44 23.51 -0.70
C ALA A 105 3.89 22.26 -1.47
N TYR A 106 3.33 22.01 -2.66
CA TYR A 106 3.76 20.88 -3.50
C TYR A 106 5.19 21.06 -4.01
N ARG A 107 5.58 22.29 -4.40
CA ARG A 107 6.97 22.61 -4.78
C ARG A 107 7.96 22.36 -3.65
N ASP A 108 7.59 22.73 -2.43
CA ASP A 108 8.45 22.55 -1.26
C ASP A 108 8.68 21.07 -0.98
N ILE A 109 7.62 20.24 -1.02
CA ILE A 109 7.74 18.79 -0.86
C ILE A 109 8.60 18.17 -1.96
N LEU A 110 8.36 18.51 -3.23
CA LEU A 110 9.16 17.97 -4.35
C LEU A 110 10.64 18.37 -4.23
N LYS A 111 10.93 19.54 -3.66
CA LYS A 111 12.30 20.04 -3.50
C LYS A 111 12.99 19.46 -2.27
N ASN A 112 12.32 19.45 -1.13
CA ASN A 112 12.92 19.24 0.19
C ASN A 112 12.52 17.90 0.82
N GLY A 113 11.59 17.16 0.21
CA GLY A 113 10.92 16.03 0.87
C GLY A 113 9.88 16.51 1.87
N TYR A 114 9.21 15.58 2.54
CA TYR A 114 8.25 15.89 3.59
C TYR A 114 8.87 15.72 4.98
N ASP A 115 8.72 16.73 5.84
CA ASP A 115 9.15 16.68 7.24
C ASP A 115 8.01 16.18 8.14
N TYR A 116 8.08 14.91 8.51
CA TYR A 116 7.09 14.25 9.39
C TYR A 116 7.07 14.78 10.82
N GLU A 117 8.14 15.46 11.26
CA GLU A 117 8.25 16.09 12.58
C GLU A 117 7.80 17.57 12.55
N GLY A 118 7.54 18.10 11.35
CA GLY A 118 7.08 19.46 11.09
C GLY A 118 5.57 19.65 11.22
N PRO A 119 5.08 20.90 11.20
CA PRO A 119 3.65 21.16 11.14
C PRO A 119 3.07 20.64 9.81
N LEU A 120 1.99 19.86 9.88
CA LEU A 120 1.22 19.44 8.71
C LEU A 120 0.80 20.68 7.90
N SER A 121 1.14 20.70 6.61
CA SER A 121 0.62 21.70 5.69
C SER A 121 -0.86 21.47 5.47
N ASP A 122 -1.68 22.52 5.59
CA ASP A 122 -3.13 22.47 5.37
C ASP A 122 -3.51 22.20 3.89
N TYR A 123 -2.52 22.20 2.97
CA TYR A 123 -2.76 22.15 1.52
C TYR A 123 -2.26 20.89 0.82
N ILE A 124 -1.62 19.97 1.56
CA ILE A 124 -1.06 18.75 0.98
C ILE A 124 -2.05 17.60 1.15
N ALA A 125 -2.46 17.01 0.02
CA ALA A 125 -3.34 15.86 0.01
C ALA A 125 -2.60 14.62 0.52
N MET A 126 -3.34 13.71 1.16
CA MET A 126 -2.79 12.45 1.66
C MET A 126 -2.14 11.61 0.56
N GLY A 127 -2.72 11.56 -0.64
CA GLY A 127 -2.12 10.84 -1.77
C GLY A 127 -0.75 11.35 -2.18
N MET A 128 -0.46 12.65 -2.00
CA MET A 128 0.88 13.20 -2.22
C MET A 128 1.86 12.73 -1.14
N LEU A 129 1.43 12.67 0.13
CA LEU A 129 2.27 12.18 1.23
C LEU A 129 2.59 10.69 1.07
N GLU A 130 1.62 9.90 0.61
CA GLU A 130 1.83 8.51 0.26
C GLU A 130 2.86 8.39 -0.87
N ASP A 131 2.68 9.11 -1.97
CA ASP A 131 3.65 9.06 -3.07
C ASP A 131 5.05 9.54 -2.68
N VAL A 132 5.20 10.50 -1.75
CA VAL A 132 6.53 10.88 -1.24
C VAL A 132 7.24 9.73 -0.53
N ASN A 133 6.51 8.78 0.05
CA ASN A 133 7.09 7.60 0.71
C ASN A 133 7.40 6.46 -0.25
N TYR A 134 6.67 6.36 -1.36
CA TYR A 134 6.69 5.18 -2.22
C TYR A 134 7.19 5.45 -3.65
N VAL A 135 7.25 6.70 -4.08
CA VAL A 135 7.65 7.10 -5.43
C VAL A 135 8.96 7.89 -5.37
N GLU A 136 9.94 7.46 -6.17
CA GLU A 136 11.22 8.14 -6.25
C GLU A 136 11.08 9.62 -6.62
N LYS A 137 11.93 10.45 -6.01
CA LYS A 137 11.90 11.90 -6.18
C LYS A 137 12.03 12.34 -7.65
N ASP A 138 12.84 11.64 -8.45
CA ASP A 138 13.03 11.98 -9.86
C ASP A 138 11.78 11.67 -10.70
N ILE A 139 11.10 10.56 -10.40
CA ILE A 139 9.80 10.23 -11.01
C ILE A 139 8.75 11.27 -10.61
N MET A 140 8.72 11.65 -9.33
CA MET A 140 7.83 12.70 -8.84
C MET A 140 8.08 14.03 -9.54
N ASN A 141 9.34 14.44 -9.70
CA ASN A 141 9.70 15.65 -10.44
C ASN A 141 9.25 15.59 -11.91
N ASP A 142 9.29 14.41 -12.51
CA ASP A 142 8.96 14.21 -13.92
C ASP A 142 7.48 14.04 -14.23
N THR A 143 6.65 13.73 -13.23
CA THR A 143 5.25 13.34 -13.44
C THR A 143 4.25 14.20 -12.69
N VAL A 144 4.64 14.84 -11.57
CA VAL A 144 3.75 15.65 -10.74
C VAL A 144 3.60 17.05 -11.34
N GLY A 145 2.36 17.51 -11.41
CA GLY A 145 2.02 18.80 -11.96
C GLY A 145 0.64 19.28 -11.53
N TYR A 146 0.22 20.38 -12.15
CA TYR A 146 -1.09 20.97 -11.90
C TYR A 146 -1.80 21.39 -13.20
N LEU A 147 -3.12 21.47 -13.13
CA LEU A 147 -3.99 22.04 -14.15
C LEU A 147 -4.80 23.17 -13.51
N ILE A 148 -4.80 24.36 -14.11
CA ILE A 148 -5.73 25.44 -13.77
C ILE A 148 -6.65 25.65 -14.95
N LYS A 149 -7.93 25.31 -14.79
CA LYS A 149 -8.93 25.36 -15.86
C LYS A 149 -10.32 25.50 -15.25
N ASP A 150 -11.19 26.24 -15.91
CA ASP A 150 -12.62 26.28 -15.61
C ASP A 150 -13.25 24.95 -16.02
N LEU A 151 -13.41 24.06 -15.04
CA LEU A 151 -13.95 22.71 -15.18
C LEU A 151 -15.46 22.69 -14.95
N SER A 152 -15.96 23.52 -14.04
CA SER A 152 -17.39 23.67 -13.73
C SER A 152 -18.15 24.47 -14.79
N GLY A 153 -17.47 25.38 -15.49
CA GLY A 153 -18.06 26.28 -16.49
C GLY A 153 -18.67 27.56 -15.89
N ASP A 154 -18.40 27.86 -14.62
CA ASP A 154 -18.92 29.02 -13.90
C ASP A 154 -18.10 30.31 -14.12
N GLY A 155 -16.96 30.19 -14.83
CA GLY A 155 -16.01 31.26 -15.09
C GLY A 155 -14.91 31.41 -14.02
N VAL A 156 -14.85 30.52 -13.04
CA VAL A 156 -13.83 30.42 -11.99
C VAL A 156 -12.97 29.17 -12.26
N PRO A 157 -11.71 29.33 -12.70
CA PRO A 157 -10.82 28.19 -12.90
C PRO A 157 -10.52 27.42 -11.60
N GLU A 158 -10.76 26.13 -11.62
CA GLU A 158 -10.33 25.19 -10.58
C GLU A 158 -8.87 24.76 -10.76
N LEU A 159 -8.22 24.48 -9.63
CA LEU A 159 -6.90 23.87 -9.56
C LEU A 159 -7.06 22.37 -9.34
N VAL A 160 -6.50 21.57 -10.24
CA VAL A 160 -6.29 20.14 -10.04
C VAL A 160 -4.79 19.89 -9.88
N VAL A 161 -4.39 19.16 -8.84
CA VAL A 161 -3.01 18.70 -8.64
C VAL A 161 -2.99 17.18 -8.72
N GLY A 162 -2.01 16.63 -9.42
CA GLY A 162 -1.90 15.19 -9.64
C GLY A 162 -0.56 14.81 -10.25
N ARG A 163 -0.40 13.51 -10.53
CA ARG A 163 0.70 13.01 -11.34
C ARG A 163 0.19 12.22 -12.53
N ASN A 164 0.92 12.27 -13.63
CA ASN A 164 0.69 11.39 -14.76
C ASN A 164 1.44 10.07 -14.60
N ARG A 165 1.06 9.10 -15.43
CA ARG A 165 1.80 7.85 -15.60
C ARG A 165 3.20 8.19 -16.11
N GLN A 166 4.22 7.49 -15.63
CA GLN A 166 5.53 7.55 -16.26
C GLN A 166 5.46 6.86 -17.64
N LYS A 167 5.84 7.56 -18.71
CA LYS A 167 5.59 7.11 -20.10
C LYS A 167 6.30 5.82 -20.48
N ASP A 168 7.43 5.53 -19.84
CA ASP A 168 8.27 4.37 -20.11
C ASP A 168 7.97 3.18 -19.17
N PHE A 169 7.13 3.38 -18.15
CA PHE A 169 6.70 2.36 -17.19
C PHE A 169 5.25 1.95 -17.52
N ILE A 170 4.96 0.65 -17.61
CA ILE A 170 3.57 0.17 -17.79
C ILE A 170 3.40 -1.09 -16.93
N GLY A 171 2.99 -0.88 -15.68
CA GLY A 171 2.62 -1.88 -14.68
C GLY A 171 1.43 -1.39 -13.82
N PRO A 172 0.77 -2.28 -13.03
CA PRO A 172 -0.30 -1.88 -12.11
C PRO A 172 0.23 -0.89 -11.05
N GLY A 173 -0.54 0.15 -10.72
CA GLY A 173 -0.10 1.22 -9.80
C GLY A 173 0.56 2.42 -10.51
N ASN A 174 0.85 2.31 -11.82
CA ASN A 174 1.29 3.44 -12.65
C ASN A 174 0.12 4.21 -13.28
N GLU A 175 -1.07 4.18 -12.69
CA GLU A 175 -2.16 5.05 -13.11
C GLU A 175 -1.84 6.51 -12.74
N GLY A 176 -2.29 7.45 -13.58
CA GLY A 176 -2.14 8.87 -13.28
C GLY A 176 -3.20 9.24 -12.25
N ILE A 177 -2.78 9.69 -11.07
CA ILE A 177 -3.67 9.98 -9.96
C ILE A 177 -3.90 11.49 -9.82
N VAL A 178 -5.13 11.85 -9.51
CA VAL A 178 -5.50 13.20 -9.06
C VAL A 178 -5.42 13.21 -7.53
N TYR A 179 -4.53 14.04 -6.98
CA TYR A 179 -4.37 14.17 -5.54
C TYR A 179 -5.44 15.06 -4.92
N CYS A 180 -5.84 16.13 -5.61
CA CYS A 180 -6.85 17.05 -5.10
C CYS A 180 -7.39 17.97 -6.18
N CYS A 181 -8.59 18.48 -5.93
CA CYS A 181 -9.22 19.57 -6.67
C CYS A 181 -9.59 20.71 -5.71
N TYR A 182 -9.27 21.94 -6.09
CA TYR A 182 -9.63 23.17 -5.39
C TYR A 182 -10.39 24.11 -6.31
N THR A 183 -11.42 24.77 -5.77
CA THR A 183 -12.05 25.93 -6.40
C THR A 183 -11.59 27.22 -5.72
N CYS A 184 -11.88 28.38 -6.33
CA CYS A 184 -11.59 29.68 -5.78
C CYS A 184 -12.86 30.32 -5.22
N LYS A 185 -12.85 30.62 -3.92
CA LYS A 185 -13.92 31.38 -3.27
C LYS A 185 -13.33 32.50 -2.44
N ASP A 186 -13.85 33.70 -2.60
CA ASP A 186 -13.36 34.90 -1.90
C ASP A 186 -11.84 35.11 -2.05
N ASN A 187 -11.30 34.83 -3.24
CA ASN A 187 -9.86 34.85 -3.56
C ASN A 187 -9.01 33.91 -2.69
N LYS A 188 -9.56 32.75 -2.32
CA LYS A 188 -8.84 31.72 -1.58
C LYS A 188 -9.11 30.33 -2.17
N PRO A 189 -8.13 29.42 -2.09
CA PRO A 189 -8.35 28.02 -2.40
C PRO A 189 -9.35 27.42 -1.40
N VAL A 190 -10.35 26.72 -1.92
CA VAL A 190 -11.30 25.89 -1.18
C VAL A 190 -11.22 24.48 -1.74
N LEU A 191 -10.87 23.51 -0.89
CA LEU A 191 -10.80 22.11 -1.28
C LEU A 191 -12.19 21.63 -1.66
N VAL A 192 -12.30 21.00 -2.83
CA VAL A 192 -13.52 20.32 -3.28
C VAL A 192 -13.44 18.85 -2.89
N PHE A 193 -12.34 18.20 -3.26
CA PHE A 193 -12.04 16.83 -2.88
C PHE A 193 -10.52 16.57 -2.87
N ASP A 194 -10.11 15.55 -2.12
CA ASP A 194 -8.77 14.99 -2.13
C ASP A 194 -8.80 13.47 -2.27
N GLY A 195 -7.74 12.94 -2.86
CA GLY A 195 -7.54 11.53 -3.14
C GLY A 195 -6.33 10.95 -2.43
N PHE A 196 -6.38 9.65 -2.17
CA PHE A 196 -5.31 8.83 -1.58
C PHE A 196 -5.49 7.37 -2.01
N ASN A 197 -4.55 6.49 -1.71
CA ASN A 197 -4.41 5.15 -2.30
C ASN A 197 -5.67 4.24 -2.21
N ARG A 198 -6.53 4.47 -1.21
CA ARG A 198 -7.79 3.71 -1.04
C ARG A 198 -9.05 4.51 -1.41
N SER A 199 -8.87 5.71 -1.94
CA SER A 199 -9.91 6.64 -2.39
C SER A 199 -9.31 7.48 -3.52
N CYS A 200 -9.08 6.84 -4.65
CA CYS A 200 -8.33 7.34 -5.78
C CYS A 200 -9.23 8.04 -6.79
N TYR A 201 -8.76 9.19 -7.27
CA TYR A 201 -9.37 9.90 -8.39
C TYR A 201 -8.45 9.84 -9.61
N TYR A 202 -9.05 9.63 -10.78
CA TYR A 202 -8.37 9.56 -12.07
C TYR A 202 -9.04 10.51 -13.04
N TRP A 203 -8.25 11.13 -13.90
CA TRP A 203 -8.81 11.98 -14.96
C TRP A 203 -9.60 11.14 -15.97
N ALA A 204 -10.86 11.48 -16.20
CA ALA A 204 -11.71 10.81 -17.18
C ALA A 204 -11.93 11.65 -18.46
N GLY A 205 -11.29 12.82 -18.56
CA GLY A 205 -11.51 13.76 -19.67
C GLY A 205 -12.66 14.73 -19.40
N ASP A 206 -12.70 15.84 -20.15
CA ASP A 206 -13.82 16.79 -20.18
C ASP A 206 -14.35 17.28 -18.80
N GLY A 207 -13.47 17.41 -17.80
CA GLY A 207 -13.85 17.88 -16.45
C GLY A 207 -14.45 16.79 -15.55
N LYS A 208 -14.37 15.53 -15.96
CA LYS A 208 -14.84 14.37 -15.21
C LYS A 208 -13.69 13.61 -14.56
N PHE A 209 -14.01 12.91 -13.49
CA PHE A 209 -13.11 12.11 -12.70
C PHE A 209 -13.69 10.71 -12.51
N SER A 210 -12.91 9.69 -12.84
CA SER A 210 -13.20 8.33 -12.41
C SER A 210 -12.72 8.14 -10.98
N TYR A 211 -13.51 7.47 -10.16
CA TYR A 211 -13.22 7.20 -8.77
C TYR A 211 -13.08 5.71 -8.51
N LEU A 212 -12.12 5.33 -7.68
CA LEU A 212 -12.01 4.00 -7.08
C LEU A 212 -11.72 4.11 -5.59
N GLY A 213 -12.54 3.46 -4.77
CA GLY A 213 -12.39 3.37 -3.33
C GLY A 213 -12.39 1.93 -2.83
N SER A 214 -11.73 1.68 -1.70
CA SER A 214 -11.75 0.38 -1.03
C SER A 214 -11.80 0.50 0.48
N GLY A 215 -12.86 -0.03 1.09
CA GLY A 215 -13.03 -0.22 2.54
C GLY A 215 -12.58 -1.61 3.04
N GLY A 216 -12.24 -2.54 2.13
CA GLY A 216 -11.87 -3.92 2.45
C GLY A 216 -12.08 -4.84 1.24
N ILE A 217 -11.81 -6.14 1.39
CA ILE A 217 -11.97 -7.14 0.30
C ILE A 217 -13.40 -7.16 -0.25
N MET A 218 -14.39 -7.00 0.64
CA MET A 218 -15.81 -7.02 0.28
C MET A 218 -16.45 -5.63 0.15
N TYR A 219 -15.66 -4.55 0.36
CA TYR A 219 -16.13 -3.17 0.31
C TYR A 219 -15.34 -2.42 -0.76
N GLN A 220 -15.87 -2.45 -1.97
CA GLN A 220 -15.35 -1.75 -3.14
C GLN A 220 -16.33 -0.65 -3.52
N TYR A 221 -15.80 0.48 -3.98
CA TYR A 221 -16.55 1.65 -4.41
C TYR A 221 -15.95 2.15 -5.71
N PHE A 222 -16.75 2.51 -6.71
CA PHE A 222 -16.22 3.12 -7.93
C PHE A 222 -17.30 3.89 -8.68
N GLY A 223 -16.92 4.77 -9.58
CA GLY A 223 -17.87 5.52 -10.41
C GLY A 223 -17.25 6.71 -11.10
N VAL A 224 -18.10 7.57 -11.66
CA VAL A 224 -17.69 8.80 -12.35
C VAL A 224 -18.37 10.00 -11.70
N CYS A 225 -17.57 11.02 -11.39
CA CYS A 225 -18.06 12.30 -10.88
C CYS A 225 -17.52 13.49 -11.69
N HIS A 226 -18.14 14.65 -11.49
CA HIS A 226 -17.70 15.94 -12.00
C HIS A 226 -17.99 17.02 -10.94
N LEU A 227 -17.62 18.26 -11.20
CA LEU A 227 -17.90 19.37 -10.28
C LEU A 227 -19.33 19.89 -10.45
N SER A 228 -19.93 20.37 -9.37
CA SER A 228 -21.19 21.11 -9.40
C SER A 228 -21.11 22.34 -10.30
N ASP A 229 -22.27 22.89 -10.71
CA ASP A 229 -22.37 24.10 -11.53
C ASP A 229 -21.63 25.32 -10.95
N ASP A 230 -21.35 25.34 -9.63
CA ASP A 230 -20.59 26.39 -8.94
C ASP A 230 -19.17 25.96 -8.53
N GLY A 231 -18.73 24.78 -8.97
CA GLY A 231 -17.40 24.23 -8.72
C GLY A 231 -17.11 23.82 -7.28
N THR A 232 -18.09 23.85 -6.37
CA THR A 232 -17.85 23.68 -4.93
C THR A 232 -18.05 22.26 -4.39
N GLU A 233 -18.75 21.39 -5.13
CA GLU A 233 -19.10 20.04 -4.68
C GLU A 233 -18.86 19.01 -5.78
N GLU A 234 -18.67 17.76 -5.39
CA GLU A 234 -18.67 16.62 -6.30
C GLU A 234 -20.11 16.20 -6.64
N VAL A 235 -20.37 15.97 -7.92
CA VAL A 235 -21.63 15.47 -8.44
C VAL A 235 -21.39 14.14 -9.13
N TRP A 236 -22.07 13.10 -8.64
CA TRP A 236 -21.91 11.73 -9.14
C TRP A 236 -22.83 11.46 -10.33
N GLU A 237 -22.24 11.02 -11.44
CA GLU A 237 -22.99 10.54 -12.61
C GLU A 237 -23.42 9.08 -12.41
N ASP A 238 -22.53 8.29 -11.83
CA ASP A 238 -22.74 6.92 -11.38
C ASP A 238 -21.84 6.64 -10.17
N PHE A 239 -22.32 5.78 -9.28
CA PHE A 239 -21.61 5.33 -8.09
C PHE A 239 -22.04 3.90 -7.76
N TYR A 240 -21.08 3.01 -7.81
CA TYR A 240 -21.23 1.58 -7.56
C TYR A 240 -20.54 1.21 -6.26
N PHE A 241 -21.15 0.30 -5.50
CA PHE A 241 -20.52 -0.24 -4.31
C PHE A 241 -20.95 -1.68 -4.00
N SER A 242 -20.10 -2.37 -3.24
CA SER A 242 -20.37 -3.71 -2.73
C SER A 242 -20.63 -3.70 -1.22
N GLU A 243 -21.50 -4.61 -0.78
CA GLU A 243 -21.83 -4.84 0.64
C GLU A 243 -21.59 -6.31 0.99
N ASP A 244 -20.88 -6.58 2.09
CA ASP A 244 -20.60 -7.93 2.59
C ASP A 244 -21.88 -8.61 3.10
N ASN A 245 -22.20 -9.80 2.58
CA ASN A 245 -23.33 -10.60 3.06
C ASN A 245 -22.98 -11.42 4.33
N HIS A 246 -21.72 -11.38 4.79
CA HIS A 246 -21.16 -12.11 5.93
C HIS A 246 -21.19 -13.64 5.79
N ASP A 247 -21.26 -14.12 4.56
CA ASP A 247 -21.21 -15.55 4.20
C ASP A 247 -20.13 -15.87 3.16
N GLY A 248 -19.23 -14.90 2.90
CA GLY A 248 -18.21 -15.00 1.87
C GLY A 248 -18.69 -14.58 0.47
N THR A 249 -19.87 -13.93 0.37
CA THR A 249 -20.38 -13.32 -0.87
C THR A 249 -20.67 -11.84 -0.67
N ALA A 250 -20.79 -11.09 -1.77
CA ALA A 250 -21.16 -9.66 -1.75
C ALA A 250 -22.50 -9.41 -2.45
N SER A 251 -23.16 -8.31 -2.08
CA SER A 251 -24.28 -7.72 -2.82
C SER A 251 -23.83 -6.42 -3.48
N TYR A 252 -24.30 -6.14 -4.70
CA TYR A 252 -23.86 -4.99 -5.48
C TYR A 252 -24.98 -3.95 -5.63
N TYR A 253 -24.59 -2.67 -5.59
CA TYR A 253 -25.50 -1.55 -5.58
C TYR A 253 -25.02 -0.42 -6.49
N HIS A 254 -25.97 0.39 -6.96
CA HIS A 254 -25.72 1.57 -7.78
C HIS A 254 -26.60 2.75 -7.35
N ASN A 255 -26.05 3.96 -7.38
CA ASN A 255 -26.78 5.21 -7.26
C ASN A 255 -26.03 6.38 -7.92
N THR A 256 -26.61 7.57 -7.90
CA THR A 256 -25.99 8.83 -8.37
C THR A 256 -25.83 9.84 -7.23
N LEU A 257 -25.77 9.34 -5.99
CA LEU A 257 -25.73 10.12 -4.76
C LEU A 257 -24.35 10.11 -4.10
N GLY A 258 -23.44 9.22 -4.56
CA GLY A 258 -22.11 9.08 -3.97
C GLY A 258 -22.13 8.50 -2.55
N THR A 259 -23.10 7.64 -2.24
CA THR A 259 -23.29 7.07 -0.90
C THR A 259 -23.38 5.55 -0.96
N ASP A 260 -22.91 4.89 0.09
CA ASP A 260 -23.04 3.45 0.32
C ASP A 260 -24.31 3.06 1.10
N ASP A 261 -25.26 4.00 1.23
CA ASP A 261 -26.55 3.75 1.86
C ASP A 261 -27.43 2.82 0.99
N VAL A 262 -27.52 1.56 1.38
CA VAL A 262 -28.28 0.52 0.69
C VAL A 262 -29.78 0.84 0.55
N GLU A 263 -30.36 1.65 1.44
CA GLU A 263 -31.78 2.03 1.35
C GLU A 263 -32.03 3.11 0.28
N LYS A 264 -30.98 3.86 -0.07
CA LYS A 264 -31.02 4.89 -1.11
C LYS A 264 -30.50 4.41 -2.46
N SER A 265 -30.18 3.12 -2.57
CA SER A 265 -29.46 2.56 -3.72
C SER A 265 -30.25 1.46 -4.42
N GLU A 266 -30.04 1.35 -5.72
CA GLU A 266 -30.58 0.25 -6.51
C GLU A 266 -29.72 -1.00 -6.31
N LYS A 267 -30.31 -2.10 -5.86
CA LYS A 267 -29.63 -3.40 -5.81
C LYS A 267 -29.53 -3.99 -7.21
N LEU A 268 -28.32 -4.35 -7.62
CA LEU A 268 -28.02 -4.94 -8.91
C LEU A 268 -28.14 -6.47 -8.87
N ASP A 269 -28.69 -7.07 -9.92
CA ASP A 269 -28.72 -8.54 -10.13
C ASP A 269 -27.59 -8.92 -11.09
N ILE A 270 -26.36 -8.85 -10.59
CA ILE A 270 -25.12 -9.06 -11.36
C ILE A 270 -24.16 -9.96 -10.58
N THR A 271 -23.21 -10.57 -11.28
CA THR A 271 -22.15 -11.37 -10.66
C THR A 271 -20.96 -10.52 -10.24
N ASP A 272 -20.08 -11.05 -9.39
CA ASP A 272 -18.81 -10.42 -9.01
C ASP A 272 -17.97 -10.05 -10.24
N MET A 273 -17.97 -10.92 -11.26
CA MET A 273 -17.28 -10.68 -12.52
C MET A 273 -17.90 -9.51 -13.30
N ASP A 274 -19.22 -9.39 -13.31
CA ASP A 274 -19.90 -8.27 -13.97
C ASP A 274 -19.57 -6.96 -13.25
N PHE A 275 -19.57 -6.95 -11.91
CA PHE A 275 -19.20 -5.79 -11.12
C PHE A 275 -17.74 -5.36 -11.35
N SER A 276 -16.81 -6.30 -11.37
CA SER A 276 -15.40 -6.01 -11.72
C SER A 276 -15.25 -5.50 -13.15
N ASN A 277 -16.05 -6.00 -14.12
CA ASN A 277 -16.01 -5.49 -15.49
C ASN A 277 -16.50 -4.04 -15.60
N GLU A 278 -17.48 -3.64 -14.78
CA GLU A 278 -17.93 -2.24 -14.70
C GLU A 278 -16.83 -1.35 -14.11
N GLU A 279 -16.14 -1.79 -13.06
CA GLU A 279 -14.96 -1.08 -12.51
C GLU A 279 -13.85 -0.91 -13.57
N ASP A 280 -13.52 -2.00 -14.28
CA ASP A 280 -12.51 -2.01 -15.35
C ASP A 280 -12.88 -1.11 -16.54
N SER A 281 -14.16 -0.75 -16.68
CA SER A 281 -14.63 0.13 -17.76
C SER A 281 -14.33 1.61 -17.52
N LEU A 282 -13.93 1.98 -16.30
CA LEU A 282 -13.65 3.36 -15.93
C LEU A 282 -12.51 3.97 -16.76
N VAL A 283 -12.76 5.18 -17.26
CA VAL A 283 -11.82 5.91 -18.10
C VAL A 283 -10.75 6.57 -17.24
N LYS A 284 -9.48 6.29 -17.53
CA LYS A 284 -8.30 6.81 -16.80
C LYS A 284 -7.29 7.40 -17.78
N GLU A 285 -7.61 8.57 -18.32
CA GLU A 285 -6.82 9.32 -19.30
C GLU A 285 -5.62 10.05 -18.67
N GLU A 286 -4.70 10.53 -19.51
CA GLU A 286 -3.57 11.37 -19.08
C GLU A 286 -4.09 12.78 -18.75
N LEU A 287 -3.77 13.26 -17.55
CA LEU A 287 -4.18 14.57 -17.05
C LEU A 287 -3.33 15.65 -17.77
N PRO A 288 -3.92 16.73 -18.32
CA PRO A 288 -3.18 17.73 -19.11
C PRO A 288 -2.42 18.71 -18.21
N LEU A 289 -1.42 18.20 -17.49
CA LEU A 289 -0.67 18.89 -16.45
C LEU A 289 0.39 19.87 -17.00
N THR A 290 0.56 20.97 -16.26
CA THR A 290 1.80 21.76 -16.23
C THR A 290 2.70 21.18 -15.14
N LEU A 291 3.87 20.65 -15.49
CA LEU A 291 4.76 20.02 -14.52
C LEU A 291 5.43 21.05 -13.60
N PHE A 292 5.63 20.69 -12.34
CA PHE A 292 6.31 21.56 -11.38
C PHE A 292 7.79 21.79 -11.74
N LYS A 293 8.46 20.82 -12.39
CA LYS A 293 9.85 20.97 -12.88
C LYS A 293 10.00 22.03 -13.98
N ASP A 294 8.97 22.21 -14.81
CA ASP A 294 9.02 23.11 -15.97
C ASP A 294 8.88 24.59 -15.56
N SER A 295 8.60 24.86 -14.27
CA SER A 295 8.36 26.20 -13.73
C SER A 295 9.58 26.88 -13.09
N GLY A 296 10.78 26.32 -13.26
CA GLY A 296 12.05 26.99 -13.01
C GLY A 296 12.63 26.74 -11.62
N ASP A 297 13.44 25.69 -11.51
CA ASP A 297 14.66 25.61 -10.68
C ASP A 297 15.25 24.20 -10.88
N GLY A 298 16.19 24.08 -11.82
CA GLY A 298 16.91 22.83 -12.08
C GLY A 298 17.96 22.57 -11.01
N VAL A 299 17.98 21.35 -10.46
CA VAL A 299 19.09 20.83 -9.66
C VAL A 299 19.87 19.86 -10.53
N GLU A 300 21.18 20.09 -10.68
CA GLU A 300 22.10 19.23 -11.43
C GLU A 300 22.30 17.89 -10.71
N ALA A 301 22.21 16.79 -11.47
CA ALA A 301 22.57 15.45 -11.03
C ALA A 301 24.10 15.27 -11.02
N ASP A 302 24.61 14.71 -9.93
CA ASP A 302 26.01 14.28 -9.76
C ASP A 302 26.26 13.01 -10.58
N SER A 303 27.35 13.01 -11.35
CA SER A 303 27.71 11.91 -12.26
C SER A 303 28.84 11.06 -11.67
N GLY A 304 28.50 9.89 -11.15
CA GLY A 304 29.44 8.80 -10.85
C GLY A 304 29.58 7.84 -12.04
N GLU A 305 30.82 7.52 -12.41
CA GLU A 305 31.26 6.84 -13.65
C GLU A 305 30.87 5.34 -13.81
N PRO A 306 30.98 4.79 -15.04
CA PRO A 306 30.26 3.59 -15.48
C PRO A 306 31.05 2.28 -15.32
N THR A 307 30.37 1.21 -14.93
CA THR A 307 30.80 -0.18 -15.18
C THR A 307 29.98 -0.81 -16.31
N LYS A 308 30.65 -1.64 -17.13
CA LYS A 308 30.14 -2.26 -18.38
C LYS A 308 28.78 -2.95 -18.21
N VAL A 309 28.13 -3.20 -19.34
CA VAL A 309 26.76 -2.77 -19.60
C VAL A 309 25.90 -4.03 -19.53
N PHE A 310 24.94 -4.10 -18.61
CA PHE A 310 23.85 -5.07 -18.71
C PHE A 310 23.17 -4.87 -20.07
N LYS A 311 23.19 -5.89 -20.93
CA LYS A 311 22.65 -5.78 -22.29
C LYS A 311 21.23 -6.30 -22.31
N ASN A 312 20.30 -5.48 -21.84
CA ASN A 312 18.88 -5.71 -22.01
C ASN A 312 18.60 -6.13 -23.47
N ASN A 313 18.00 -7.30 -23.64
CA ASN A 313 17.69 -7.88 -24.94
C ASN A 313 16.22 -8.28 -25.07
N MET A 314 15.42 -8.02 -24.04
CA MET A 314 14.02 -8.39 -23.96
C MET A 314 13.13 -7.19 -24.28
N SER A 315 12.01 -7.45 -24.96
CA SER A 315 11.02 -6.41 -25.26
C SER A 315 10.15 -6.11 -24.04
N ALA A 316 9.58 -4.91 -23.98
CA ALA A 316 8.64 -4.52 -22.92
C ALA A 316 7.44 -5.49 -22.78
N ALA A 317 6.99 -6.12 -23.87
CA ALA A 317 5.90 -7.10 -23.83
C ALA A 317 6.33 -8.40 -23.13
N GLU A 318 7.56 -8.86 -23.37
CA GLU A 318 8.13 -10.04 -22.70
C GLU A 318 8.34 -9.74 -21.21
N LEU A 319 8.86 -8.55 -20.88
CA LEU A 319 9.05 -8.11 -19.50
C LEU A 319 7.74 -8.03 -18.71
N ARG A 320 6.65 -7.54 -19.31
CA ARG A 320 5.33 -7.52 -18.64
C ARG A 320 4.76 -8.90 -18.36
N VAL A 321 4.97 -9.86 -19.25
CA VAL A 321 4.54 -11.25 -19.02
C VAL A 321 5.29 -11.84 -17.83
N ILE A 322 6.59 -11.53 -17.74
CA ILE A 322 7.45 -11.95 -16.63
C ILE A 322 7.04 -11.25 -15.33
N GLU A 323 6.89 -9.93 -15.34
CA GLU A 323 6.44 -9.13 -14.18
C GLU A 323 5.15 -9.67 -13.60
N LYS A 324 4.11 -9.86 -14.44
CA LYS A 324 2.82 -10.43 -14.01
C LYS A 324 2.98 -11.77 -13.32
N LYS A 325 3.90 -12.61 -13.82
CA LYS A 325 4.14 -13.94 -13.26
C LYS A 325 4.95 -13.87 -11.98
N LEU A 326 6.01 -13.06 -11.94
CA LEU A 326 6.82 -12.79 -10.74
C LEU A 326 5.97 -12.20 -9.61
N ASN A 327 5.03 -11.31 -9.91
CA ASN A 327 4.08 -10.73 -8.96
C ASN A 327 2.90 -11.64 -8.58
N SER A 328 2.81 -12.85 -9.12
CA SER A 328 1.74 -13.78 -8.74
C SER A 328 1.99 -14.39 -7.37
N ILE A 329 0.91 -14.81 -6.68
CA ILE A 329 0.96 -15.50 -5.38
C ILE A 329 1.93 -16.69 -5.37
N GLY A 330 2.14 -17.34 -6.51
CA GLY A 330 3.12 -18.43 -6.62
C GLY A 330 4.58 -17.98 -6.54
N TYR A 331 4.92 -16.79 -7.02
CA TYR A 331 6.32 -16.43 -7.28
C TYR A 331 6.83 -15.19 -6.53
N TYR A 332 5.97 -14.32 -6.02
CA TYR A 332 6.43 -13.07 -5.41
C TYR A 332 7.35 -13.30 -4.21
N GLY A 333 7.12 -14.36 -3.42
CA GLY A 333 7.92 -14.64 -2.23
C GLY A 333 9.39 -14.97 -2.53
N PHE A 334 9.74 -15.36 -3.77
CA PHE A 334 11.15 -15.50 -4.18
C PHE A 334 11.88 -14.16 -4.32
N LEU A 335 11.17 -13.03 -4.28
CA LEU A 335 11.70 -11.69 -4.50
C LEU A 335 11.89 -10.90 -3.19
N LEU A 336 11.38 -11.43 -2.08
CA LEU A 336 11.38 -10.76 -0.78
C LEU A 336 12.74 -10.84 -0.06
N ARG A 337 13.56 -11.84 -0.40
CA ARG A 337 14.87 -12.06 0.21
C ARG A 337 15.92 -12.31 -0.86
N SER A 338 17.15 -11.89 -0.56
CA SER A 338 18.29 -12.20 -1.41
C SER A 338 18.78 -13.63 -1.19
N PHE A 339 19.17 -14.30 -2.26
CA PHE A 339 19.85 -15.60 -2.23
C PHE A 339 20.72 -15.77 -3.48
N THR A 340 21.90 -16.37 -3.32
CA THR A 340 22.79 -16.71 -4.44
C THR A 340 22.63 -18.13 -4.95
N ASP A 341 21.99 -18.99 -4.16
CA ASP A 341 21.80 -20.42 -4.43
C ASP A 341 20.40 -20.85 -3.97
N PRO A 342 19.68 -21.69 -4.75
CA PRO A 342 18.31 -22.09 -4.43
C PRO A 342 18.11 -22.84 -3.11
N HIS A 343 19.15 -23.46 -2.54
CA HIS A 343 19.03 -24.14 -1.25
C HIS A 343 18.78 -23.16 -0.09
N TYR A 344 19.08 -21.87 -0.26
CA TYR A 344 18.92 -20.82 0.75
C TYR A 344 17.67 -19.97 0.55
N ILE A 345 16.75 -20.37 -0.33
CA ILE A 345 15.48 -19.68 -0.50
C ILE A 345 14.72 -19.69 0.84
N ASP A 346 14.22 -18.52 1.25
CA ASP A 346 13.36 -18.42 2.43
C ASP A 346 11.96 -18.95 2.11
N TRP A 347 11.72 -20.20 2.48
CA TRP A 347 10.44 -20.84 2.20
C TRP A 347 9.29 -20.25 3.01
N ASN A 348 9.54 -19.58 4.14
CA ASN A 348 8.47 -18.93 4.90
C ASN A 348 7.88 -17.75 4.12
N GLU A 349 8.73 -17.02 3.39
CA GLU A 349 8.33 -15.93 2.50
C GLU A 349 7.60 -16.46 1.26
N VAL A 350 8.11 -17.53 0.64
CA VAL A 350 7.49 -18.15 -0.54
C VAL A 350 6.11 -18.73 -0.24
N PHE A 351 5.96 -19.41 0.91
CA PHE A 351 4.70 -20.04 1.29
C PHE A 351 3.79 -19.14 2.11
N TYR A 352 4.19 -17.91 2.46
CA TYR A 352 3.42 -17.03 3.34
C TYR A 352 1.93 -16.96 2.96
N THR A 353 1.60 -16.65 1.71
CA THR A 353 0.22 -16.65 1.20
C THR A 353 -0.16 -17.96 0.50
N GLY A 354 0.47 -19.06 0.89
CA GLY A 354 0.19 -20.41 0.40
C GLY A 354 0.75 -20.74 -0.98
N ALA A 355 1.67 -19.93 -1.54
CA ALA A 355 2.31 -20.16 -2.85
C ALA A 355 1.34 -20.47 -4.02
N GLY A 356 0.10 -19.97 -3.95
CA GLY A 356 -0.94 -20.18 -4.95
C GLY A 356 -1.68 -21.52 -4.85
N PHE A 357 -1.50 -22.27 -3.76
CA PHE A 357 -2.28 -23.47 -3.47
C PHE A 357 -3.65 -23.15 -2.86
N ASP A 358 -4.62 -24.03 -3.08
CA ASP A 358 -5.96 -23.93 -2.50
C ASP A 358 -5.92 -24.06 -0.96
N GLN A 359 -6.47 -23.07 -0.25
CA GLN A 359 -6.41 -22.98 1.21
C GLN A 359 -7.53 -23.74 1.95
N HIS A 360 -8.08 -24.81 1.36
CA HIS A 360 -9.25 -25.53 1.90
C HIS A 360 -8.93 -26.59 2.98
N GLY A 361 -7.70 -26.61 3.51
CA GLY A 361 -7.21 -27.64 4.45
C GLY A 361 -7.59 -27.43 5.92
N ALA A 362 -8.08 -26.25 6.31
CA ALA A 362 -8.30 -25.86 7.71
C ALA A 362 -9.63 -26.39 8.30
N THR A 363 -9.87 -27.72 8.24
CA THR A 363 -11.06 -28.32 8.87
C THR A 363 -11.06 -28.10 10.38
N LYS A 364 -12.22 -28.26 11.03
CA LYS A 364 -12.32 -28.16 12.49
C LYS A 364 -11.32 -29.08 13.20
N GLU A 365 -11.16 -30.31 12.74
CA GLU A 365 -10.21 -31.27 13.32
C GLU A 365 -8.75 -30.83 13.16
N VAL A 366 -8.43 -30.13 12.08
CA VAL A 366 -7.09 -29.58 11.82
C VAL A 366 -6.84 -28.36 12.70
N ARG A 367 -7.83 -27.46 12.83
CA ARG A 367 -7.76 -26.29 13.73
C ARG A 367 -7.60 -26.71 15.19
N ASP A 368 -8.37 -27.70 15.65
CA ASP A 368 -8.24 -28.25 17.01
C ASP A 368 -6.86 -28.89 17.24
N ALA A 369 -6.29 -29.54 16.21
CA ALA A 369 -4.96 -30.14 16.28
C ALA A 369 -3.85 -29.08 16.29
N PHE A 370 -4.01 -28.00 15.53
CA PHE A 370 -3.12 -26.84 15.50
C PHE A 370 -3.07 -26.15 16.87
N LEU A 371 -4.21 -25.75 17.43
CA LEU A 371 -4.29 -25.13 18.78
C LEU A 371 -3.67 -26.02 19.86
N LYS A 372 -3.87 -27.33 19.75
CA LYS A 372 -3.23 -28.28 20.67
C LYS A 372 -1.71 -28.33 20.50
N ALA A 373 -1.20 -28.16 19.28
CA ALA A 373 0.23 -28.18 18.99
C ALA A 373 0.92 -26.89 19.44
N THR A 374 0.28 -25.73 19.28
CA THR A 374 0.81 -24.43 19.71
C THR A 374 0.60 -24.17 21.20
N GLY A 375 -0.50 -24.68 21.76
CA GLY A 375 -0.91 -24.42 23.14
C GLY A 375 -1.76 -23.17 23.30
N ASP A 376 -2.26 -22.60 22.20
CA ASP A 376 -3.11 -21.42 22.19
C ASP A 376 -4.57 -21.75 22.50
N ASP A 377 -5.29 -20.77 23.04
CA ASP A 377 -6.70 -20.90 23.42
C ASP A 377 -7.65 -20.72 22.22
N GLU A 378 -7.24 -19.93 21.23
CA GLU A 378 -7.99 -19.64 19.99
C GLU A 378 -7.04 -19.20 18.87
N ILE A 379 -7.55 -19.18 17.64
CA ILE A 379 -6.84 -18.66 16.46
C ILE A 379 -7.18 -17.17 16.36
N TYR A 380 -6.17 -16.31 16.30
CA TYR A 380 -6.30 -14.84 16.29
C TYR A 380 -6.31 -14.25 14.88
N THR A 381 -5.62 -14.87 13.91
CA THR A 381 -5.55 -14.41 12.52
C THR A 381 -5.84 -15.53 11.51
N ASP A 382 -5.56 -15.29 10.23
CA ASP A 382 -5.78 -16.28 9.19
C ASP A 382 -4.79 -17.43 9.26
N LEU A 383 -5.27 -18.63 8.92
CA LEU A 383 -4.45 -19.83 8.80
C LEU A 383 -4.15 -20.10 7.33
N THR A 384 -2.87 -20.14 6.98
CA THR A 384 -2.42 -20.76 5.73
C THR A 384 -2.09 -22.22 5.98
N VAL A 385 -2.60 -23.07 5.11
CA VAL A 385 -2.46 -24.52 5.19
C VAL A 385 -1.95 -25.05 3.87
N VAL A 386 -0.75 -25.61 3.89
CA VAL A 386 -0.14 -26.24 2.71
C VAL A 386 0.19 -27.70 3.01
N SER A 387 -0.11 -28.60 2.07
CA SER A 387 0.22 -30.01 2.27
C SER A 387 1.73 -30.22 2.13
N GLY A 388 2.29 -31.11 2.93
CA GLY A 388 3.70 -31.44 2.84
C GLY A 388 4.06 -32.00 1.46
N LYS A 389 3.13 -32.70 0.80
CA LYS A 389 3.31 -33.15 -0.58
C LYS A 389 3.46 -31.97 -1.54
N ASP A 390 2.60 -30.95 -1.42
CA ASP A 390 2.65 -29.78 -2.29
C ASP A 390 3.90 -28.95 -2.04
N VAL A 391 4.34 -28.79 -0.78
CA VAL A 391 5.62 -28.15 -0.44
C VAL A 391 6.78 -28.86 -1.15
N ARG A 392 6.90 -30.17 -1.00
CA ARG A 392 7.99 -30.97 -1.59
C ARG A 392 7.98 -30.91 -3.12
N ASP A 393 6.82 -31.05 -3.74
CA ASP A 393 6.67 -30.97 -5.19
C ASP A 393 6.97 -29.55 -5.71
N TYR A 394 6.54 -28.52 -4.99
CA TYR A 394 6.75 -27.12 -5.35
C TYR A 394 8.23 -26.74 -5.31
N VAL A 395 8.93 -27.10 -4.24
CA VAL A 395 10.38 -26.90 -4.09
C VAL A 395 11.11 -27.58 -5.25
N LYS A 396 10.84 -28.87 -5.48
CA LYS A 396 11.46 -29.61 -6.61
C LYS A 396 11.18 -28.98 -7.96
N LYS A 397 9.98 -28.44 -8.13
CA LYS A 397 9.54 -27.81 -9.37
C LYS A 397 10.20 -26.43 -9.58
N THR A 398 10.43 -25.66 -8.52
CA THR A 398 10.94 -24.27 -8.58
C THR A 398 12.44 -24.14 -8.34
N THR A 399 13.13 -25.19 -7.89
CA THR A 399 14.59 -25.18 -7.70
C THR A 399 15.31 -26.31 -8.42
N GLY A 400 14.64 -27.46 -8.59
CA GLY A 400 15.26 -28.70 -9.08
C GLY A 400 15.80 -29.62 -7.98
N PHE A 401 15.79 -29.17 -6.73
CA PHE A 401 16.28 -29.89 -5.56
C PHE A 401 15.14 -30.46 -4.72
N ASP A 402 15.40 -31.56 -4.02
CA ASP A 402 14.45 -32.11 -3.06
C ASP A 402 14.36 -31.21 -1.82
N TYR A 403 13.20 -31.20 -1.16
CA TYR A 403 12.97 -30.29 -0.02
C TYR A 403 13.93 -30.54 1.15
N ASP A 404 14.36 -31.78 1.36
CA ASP A 404 15.33 -32.16 2.39
C ASP A 404 16.77 -31.68 2.08
N GLU A 405 17.00 -31.13 0.88
CA GLU A 405 18.26 -30.47 0.54
C GLU A 405 18.25 -28.98 0.95
N MET A 406 17.08 -28.40 1.25
CA MET A 406 16.96 -26.97 1.57
C MET A 406 17.61 -26.66 2.93
N VAL A 407 18.23 -25.49 3.02
CA VAL A 407 18.87 -25.00 4.25
C VAL A 407 17.85 -24.33 5.16
N ASN A 408 16.92 -23.56 4.59
CA ASN A 408 15.92 -22.80 5.33
C ASN A 408 14.58 -23.56 5.38
N ASP A 409 14.42 -24.50 6.31
CA ASP A 409 13.14 -25.21 6.46
C ASP A 409 11.97 -24.26 6.77
N LEU A 410 10.73 -24.72 6.51
CA LEU A 410 9.53 -24.02 6.96
C LEU A 410 9.47 -24.10 8.49
N ASP A 411 9.40 -22.95 9.16
CA ASP A 411 9.30 -22.88 10.62
C ASP A 411 7.86 -23.05 11.14
N TRP A 412 6.96 -23.41 10.23
CA TRP A 412 5.53 -23.57 10.45
C TRP A 412 5.21 -24.79 11.32
N VAL A 413 4.02 -24.79 11.93
CA VAL A 413 3.52 -25.94 12.67
C VAL A 413 3.26 -27.10 11.71
N TYR A 414 4.06 -28.15 11.81
CA TYR A 414 3.87 -29.37 11.04
C TYR A 414 3.01 -30.40 11.79
N LEU A 415 1.82 -30.68 11.26
CA LEU A 415 0.93 -31.71 11.78
C LEU A 415 1.16 -33.05 11.07
N GLU A 416 2.11 -33.85 11.56
CA GLU A 416 2.54 -35.13 10.96
C GLU A 416 1.38 -36.06 10.57
N LYS A 417 0.34 -36.16 11.42
CA LYS A 417 -0.84 -37.01 11.17
C LYS A 417 -1.56 -36.66 9.86
N TYR A 418 -1.55 -35.39 9.48
CA TYR A 418 -2.27 -34.86 8.32
C TYR A 418 -1.33 -34.54 7.15
N ASP A 419 -0.01 -34.59 7.36
CA ASP A 419 1.01 -34.09 6.43
C ASP A 419 0.69 -32.66 5.97
N LEU A 420 0.47 -31.75 6.93
CA LEU A 420 0.16 -30.34 6.70
C LEU A 420 1.15 -29.45 7.43
N PHE A 421 1.68 -28.44 6.74
CA PHE A 421 2.28 -27.27 7.35
C PHE A 421 1.21 -26.20 7.53
N ILE A 422 1.19 -25.59 8.70
CA ILE A 422 0.19 -24.61 9.08
C ILE A 422 0.88 -23.44 9.76
N SER A 423 0.59 -22.23 9.29
CA SER A 423 1.00 -21.00 9.95
C SER A 423 -0.18 -20.08 10.14
N GLU A 424 -0.12 -19.33 11.22
CA GLU A 424 -1.05 -18.26 11.54
C GLU A 424 -0.34 -16.93 11.27
N HIS A 425 -0.88 -16.13 10.35
CA HIS A 425 -0.29 -14.84 9.99
C HIS A 425 -1.34 -13.84 9.49
N GLY A 426 -0.97 -12.57 9.37
CA GLY A 426 -1.84 -11.49 8.87
C GLY A 426 -1.68 -11.20 7.38
N ASP A 427 -2.56 -10.38 6.82
CA ASP A 427 -2.64 -10.03 5.39
C ASP A 427 -1.65 -8.94 4.97
N THR A 428 -0.34 -9.11 5.23
CA THR A 428 0.63 -7.99 5.13
C THR A 428 1.86 -8.24 4.27
N ASN A 429 2.07 -9.45 3.73
CA ASN A 429 3.39 -9.78 3.17
C ASN A 429 3.49 -9.74 1.64
N MET A 430 2.41 -9.43 0.92
CA MET A 430 2.46 -9.38 -0.55
C MET A 430 3.06 -8.04 -1.02
N ALA A 431 4.32 -8.08 -1.44
CA ALA A 431 5.01 -6.93 -2.02
C ALA A 431 5.19 -7.11 -3.53
N PHE A 432 4.66 -6.16 -4.29
CA PHE A 432 4.81 -6.13 -5.74
C PHE A 432 6.16 -5.56 -6.15
N VAL A 433 6.71 -6.08 -7.23
CA VAL A 433 7.92 -5.57 -7.88
C VAL A 433 7.59 -4.97 -9.23
N THR A 434 8.42 -4.02 -9.66
CA THR A 434 8.37 -3.45 -11.00
C THR A 434 9.55 -4.00 -11.80
N VAL A 435 9.31 -4.65 -12.94
CA VAL A 435 10.40 -5.15 -13.79
C VAL A 435 10.92 -4.02 -14.68
N ASN A 436 12.20 -3.69 -14.50
CA ASN A 436 12.87 -2.59 -15.20
C ASN A 436 13.47 -3.07 -16.52
N GLU A 437 14.26 -4.15 -16.44
CA GLU A 437 15.03 -4.65 -17.57
C GLU A 437 15.15 -6.17 -17.51
N GLY A 438 15.43 -6.81 -18.65
CA GLY A 438 15.65 -8.25 -18.67
C GLY A 438 16.58 -8.70 -19.76
N MET A 439 17.27 -9.79 -19.49
CA MET A 439 18.16 -10.43 -20.41
C MET A 439 17.84 -11.92 -20.43
N LEU A 440 17.66 -12.48 -21.62
CA LEU A 440 17.63 -13.92 -21.84
C LEU A 440 18.91 -14.34 -22.56
N GLU A 441 19.77 -15.09 -21.88
CA GLU A 441 21.02 -15.63 -22.44
C GLU A 441 21.13 -17.12 -22.10
N ASP A 442 21.42 -17.95 -23.11
CA ASP A 442 21.57 -19.41 -22.96
C ASP A 442 20.42 -20.14 -22.21
N GLY A 443 19.19 -19.61 -22.31
CA GLY A 443 17.99 -20.18 -21.67
C GLY A 443 17.78 -19.75 -20.21
N GLU A 444 18.60 -18.83 -19.72
CA GLU A 444 18.51 -18.22 -18.41
C GLU A 444 18.04 -16.77 -18.52
N TYR A 445 17.04 -16.43 -17.71
CA TYR A 445 16.54 -15.08 -17.56
C TYR A 445 17.27 -14.42 -16.39
N THR A 446 17.74 -13.19 -16.60
CA THR A 446 18.15 -12.26 -15.55
C THR A 446 17.23 -11.05 -15.64
N ILE A 447 16.44 -10.81 -14.61
CA ILE A 447 15.40 -9.79 -14.59
C ILE A 447 15.73 -8.79 -13.50
N ILE A 448 15.99 -7.55 -13.92
CA ILE A 448 16.19 -6.43 -13.01
C ILE A 448 14.82 -5.87 -12.64
N TYR A 449 14.58 -5.71 -11.34
CA TYR A 449 13.34 -5.20 -10.81
C TYR A 449 13.58 -4.21 -9.67
N THR A 450 12.66 -3.29 -9.47
CA THR A 450 12.57 -2.45 -8.27
C THR A 450 11.60 -3.09 -7.29
N ASN A 451 12.03 -3.27 -6.04
CA ASN A 451 11.19 -3.79 -4.96
C ASN A 451 10.24 -2.70 -4.43
N TYR A 452 9.39 -3.06 -3.46
CA TYR A 452 8.43 -2.14 -2.84
C TYR A 452 9.08 -1.01 -2.01
N GLU A 453 10.37 -1.12 -1.69
CA GLU A 453 11.16 -0.13 -0.95
C GLU A 453 11.92 0.81 -1.91
N GLY A 454 11.77 0.65 -3.24
CA GLY A 454 12.48 1.45 -4.24
C GLY A 454 13.91 0.96 -4.51
N GLU A 455 14.30 -0.20 -4.00
CA GLU A 455 15.63 -0.77 -4.22
C GLU A 455 15.64 -1.66 -5.47
N GLU A 456 16.72 -1.59 -6.26
CA GLU A 456 16.89 -2.44 -7.44
C GLU A 456 17.56 -3.79 -7.10
N TYR A 457 16.96 -4.87 -7.58
CA TYR A 457 17.45 -6.24 -7.50
C TYR A 457 17.47 -6.89 -8.89
N GLY A 458 18.13 -8.04 -8.98
CA GLY A 458 18.13 -8.91 -10.14
C GLY A 458 17.85 -10.35 -9.74
N VAL A 459 16.74 -10.88 -10.26
CA VAL A 459 16.36 -12.29 -10.11
C VAL A 459 16.79 -13.08 -11.33
N THR A 460 17.40 -14.23 -11.10
CA THR A 460 17.85 -15.15 -12.14
C THR A 460 17.10 -16.46 -12.06
N PHE A 461 16.55 -16.92 -13.19
CA PHE A 461 15.82 -18.19 -13.28
C PHE A 461 15.86 -18.78 -14.68
N THR A 462 15.59 -20.08 -14.80
CA THR A 462 15.25 -20.70 -16.09
C THR A 462 13.75 -20.96 -16.18
N GLU A 463 13.23 -21.12 -17.39
CA GLU A 463 11.83 -21.50 -17.59
C GLU A 463 11.70 -22.86 -18.28
N GLU A 464 10.94 -23.76 -17.67
CA GLU A 464 10.59 -25.05 -18.26
C GLU A 464 9.07 -25.27 -18.17
N ASN A 465 8.42 -25.50 -19.32
CA ASN A 465 6.97 -25.78 -19.41
C ASN A 465 6.09 -24.76 -18.64
N GLY A 466 6.43 -23.47 -18.73
CA GLY A 466 5.68 -22.42 -18.03
C GLY A 466 5.99 -22.31 -16.53
N THR A 467 7.01 -23.00 -16.03
CA THR A 467 7.45 -22.95 -14.62
C THR A 467 8.79 -22.25 -14.51
N TYR A 468 8.94 -21.33 -13.55
CA TYR A 468 10.23 -20.72 -13.25
C TYR A 468 11.01 -21.57 -12.26
N ARG A 469 12.29 -21.78 -12.57
CA ARG A 469 13.29 -22.41 -11.71
C ARG A 469 14.29 -21.36 -11.25
N PHE A 470 14.15 -20.90 -10.03
CA PHE A 470 14.96 -19.81 -9.48
C PHE A 470 16.39 -20.28 -9.20
N LYS A 471 17.34 -19.38 -9.42
CA LYS A 471 18.78 -19.58 -9.21
C LYS A 471 19.33 -18.58 -8.21
N SER A 472 18.97 -17.31 -8.35
CA SER A 472 19.38 -16.25 -7.43
C SER A 472 18.38 -15.11 -7.41
N ASN A 473 18.44 -14.32 -6.34
CA ASN A 473 17.86 -13.00 -6.22
C ASN A 473 18.87 -12.10 -5.50
N LEU A 474 19.41 -11.09 -6.15
CA LEU A 474 20.57 -10.32 -5.65
C LEU A 474 20.41 -8.83 -5.92
N PRO A 475 21.05 -7.93 -5.17
CA PRO A 475 21.09 -6.52 -5.53
C PRO A 475 21.56 -6.29 -6.97
N ASP A 476 21.01 -5.28 -7.63
CA ASP A 476 21.20 -5.05 -9.07
C ASP A 476 22.68 -4.91 -9.48
N TYR A 477 23.50 -4.26 -8.65
CA TYR A 477 24.91 -4.03 -8.94
C TYR A 477 25.72 -5.32 -8.98
N ILE A 478 25.21 -6.39 -8.35
CA ILE A 478 25.75 -7.75 -8.46
C ILE A 478 25.16 -8.44 -9.70
N ALA A 479 23.83 -8.43 -9.84
CA ALA A 479 23.13 -9.11 -10.92
C ALA A 479 23.48 -8.57 -12.33
N LYS A 480 23.74 -7.27 -12.45
CA LYS A 480 24.12 -6.59 -13.71
C LYS A 480 25.58 -6.84 -14.12
N ASN A 481 26.40 -7.50 -13.29
CA ASN A 481 27.82 -7.72 -13.54
C ASN A 481 28.22 -9.21 -13.57
N PRO A 482 27.92 -9.96 -14.64
CA PRO A 482 28.24 -11.39 -14.75
C PRO A 482 29.75 -11.70 -14.83
N SER A 483 30.62 -10.68 -14.98
CA SER A 483 32.08 -10.84 -14.87
C SER A 483 32.63 -10.61 -13.45
N TYR A 484 31.77 -10.14 -12.55
CA TYR A 484 31.96 -10.28 -11.12
C TYR A 484 31.63 -11.73 -10.79
N GLU A 485 32.63 -12.60 -10.93
CA GLU A 485 32.65 -13.87 -10.20
C GLU A 485 33.14 -13.51 -8.79
N PRO A 486 32.27 -13.27 -7.80
CA PRO A 486 32.76 -13.33 -6.46
C PRO A 486 33.17 -14.80 -6.28
N ASP A 487 34.43 -15.04 -5.92
CA ASP A 487 34.98 -16.37 -5.63
C ASP A 487 34.37 -16.84 -4.29
N ILE A 488 33.03 -16.94 -4.23
CA ILE A 488 32.28 -17.36 -3.04
C ILE A 488 32.26 -18.88 -3.09
N ASP A 489 33.33 -19.47 -2.60
CA ASP A 489 33.29 -20.83 -2.08
C ASP A 489 32.24 -20.85 -0.96
N GLN A 490 31.06 -21.45 -1.18
CA GLN A 490 30.01 -21.39 -0.16
C GLN A 490 30.35 -22.10 1.17
N SER A 491 31.43 -22.90 1.22
CA SER A 491 31.97 -23.37 2.50
C SER A 491 32.62 -22.25 3.33
N THR A 492 32.81 -21.07 2.73
CA THR A 492 33.33 -19.84 3.33
C THR A 492 32.25 -18.80 3.67
N ILE A 493 30.97 -19.04 3.38
CA ILE A 493 29.85 -18.17 3.84
C ILE A 493 29.76 -18.13 5.38
N THR A 494 30.35 -19.13 6.05
CA THR A 494 30.56 -19.15 7.51
C THR A 494 32.03 -18.94 7.90
N GLU A 495 32.96 -18.83 6.93
CA GLU A 495 34.36 -18.56 7.23
C GLU A 495 34.49 -17.11 7.73
N GLY A 496 35.00 -16.99 8.96
CA GLY A 496 35.02 -15.74 9.71
C GLY A 496 33.82 -15.53 10.64
N GLN A 497 32.73 -16.30 10.50
CA GLN A 497 31.72 -16.39 11.56
C GLN A 497 32.25 -17.23 12.71
N LEU A 498 32.11 -16.71 13.93
CA LEU A 498 32.53 -17.39 15.14
C LEU A 498 31.51 -18.42 15.61
N ILE A 499 30.20 -18.16 15.39
CA ILE A 499 29.12 -19.06 15.81
C ILE A 499 28.00 -19.08 14.76
N PRO A 500 28.21 -19.72 13.59
CA PRO A 500 27.30 -19.64 12.46
C PRO A 500 25.85 -20.00 12.78
N ASP A 501 25.64 -20.96 13.67
CA ASP A 501 24.33 -21.50 14.08
C ASP A 501 23.66 -20.76 15.25
N SER A 502 24.16 -19.56 15.62
CA SER A 502 23.61 -18.77 16.75
C SER A 502 22.20 -18.19 16.53
N ASP A 503 21.68 -18.28 15.31
CA ASP A 503 20.31 -17.95 14.92
C ASP A 503 19.36 -19.16 15.01
N GLN A 504 19.89 -20.38 15.14
CA GLN A 504 19.12 -21.63 15.04
C GLN A 504 19.02 -22.39 16.36
N ARG A 505 19.85 -22.09 17.36
CA ARG A 505 19.84 -22.77 18.67
C ARG A 505 20.32 -21.89 19.82
N TYR A 506 19.96 -22.27 21.04
CA TYR A 506 20.54 -21.68 22.25
C TYR A 506 22.01 -22.08 22.44
N LEU A 507 22.86 -21.10 22.73
CA LEU A 507 24.27 -21.31 23.06
C LEU A 507 24.46 -21.75 24.51
N THR A 508 25.54 -22.48 24.74
CA THR A 508 25.94 -23.02 26.04
C THR A 508 27.30 -22.44 26.48
N GLU A 509 27.67 -22.63 27.75
CA GLU A 509 28.98 -22.16 28.22
C GLU A 509 30.14 -22.84 27.49
N ASP A 510 29.95 -24.05 26.96
CA ASP A 510 30.97 -24.78 26.21
C ASP A 510 31.16 -24.20 24.79
N ASP A 511 30.12 -23.63 24.17
CA ASP A 511 30.23 -22.96 22.86
C ASP A 511 31.09 -21.69 22.93
N LEU A 512 31.05 -20.97 24.05
CA LEU A 512 31.82 -19.73 24.28
C LEU A 512 33.19 -19.98 24.91
N LYS A 513 33.47 -21.22 25.29
CA LYS A 513 34.64 -21.58 26.08
C LYS A 513 35.91 -21.49 25.25
N GLY A 514 36.81 -20.61 25.68
CA GLY A 514 38.10 -20.41 25.02
C GLY A 514 38.12 -19.22 24.07
N PHE A 515 36.98 -18.58 23.82
CA PHE A 515 36.94 -17.29 23.13
C PHE A 515 37.58 -16.21 24.01
N SER A 516 38.38 -15.37 23.37
CA SER A 516 38.91 -14.13 23.94
C SER A 516 37.83 -13.07 24.11
N GLU A 517 38.14 -11.99 24.82
CA GLU A 517 37.21 -10.86 24.97
C GLU A 517 36.82 -10.23 23.63
N GLU A 518 37.74 -10.22 22.65
CA GLU A 518 37.45 -9.69 21.32
C GLU A 518 36.60 -10.65 20.49
N GLU A 519 36.85 -11.97 20.58
CA GLU A 519 36.02 -12.97 19.90
C GLU A 519 34.59 -13.00 20.45
N LEU A 520 34.40 -12.89 21.77
CA LEU A 520 33.06 -12.76 22.35
C LEU A 520 32.33 -11.49 21.86
N ARG A 521 33.09 -10.39 21.75
CA ARG A 521 32.57 -9.11 21.23
C ARG A 521 32.17 -9.24 19.76
N ILE A 522 32.98 -9.91 18.94
CA ILE A 522 32.68 -10.17 17.54
C ILE A 522 31.47 -11.09 17.44
N ALA A 523 31.43 -12.22 18.15
CA ALA A 523 30.32 -13.19 18.11
C ALA A 523 28.97 -12.55 18.49
N ARG A 524 28.96 -11.63 19.46
CA ARG A 524 27.75 -10.85 19.78
C ARG A 524 27.34 -9.93 18.63
N ASN A 525 28.31 -9.26 18.00
CA ASN A 525 28.02 -8.31 16.92
C ASN A 525 27.76 -9.00 15.57
N GLU A 526 28.19 -10.23 15.40
CA GLU A 526 27.90 -11.08 14.25
C GLU A 526 26.39 -11.28 14.08
N ILE A 527 25.66 -11.50 15.18
CA ILE A 527 24.19 -11.59 15.16
C ILE A 527 23.59 -10.35 14.49
N TYR A 528 24.00 -9.15 14.92
CA TYR A 528 23.53 -7.91 14.27
C TYR A 528 24.03 -7.74 12.83
N ALA A 529 25.25 -8.20 12.54
CA ALA A 529 25.86 -8.10 11.21
C ALA A 529 25.12 -8.95 10.17
N ARG A 530 24.57 -10.10 10.56
CA ARG A 530 23.72 -10.94 9.69
C ARG A 530 22.52 -10.18 9.14
N TRP A 531 21.96 -9.29 9.96
CA TRP A 531 20.85 -8.41 9.59
C TRP A 531 21.30 -7.09 8.94
N GLY A 532 22.55 -7.02 8.49
CA GLY A 532 23.09 -5.87 7.78
C GLY A 532 23.26 -4.60 8.62
N ARG A 533 23.29 -4.71 9.95
CA ARG A 533 23.51 -3.55 10.82
C ARG A 533 24.94 -3.01 10.68
N LYS A 534 25.10 -1.71 10.48
CA LYS A 534 26.37 -0.97 10.54
C LYS A 534 26.86 -0.78 11.97
N PHE A 535 28.15 -0.48 12.14
CA PHE A 535 28.79 -0.31 13.43
C PHE A 535 29.45 1.06 13.58
N LYS A 536 29.09 1.81 14.63
CA LYS A 536 29.79 3.04 15.02
C LYS A 536 31.25 2.80 15.39
N ASP A 537 31.56 1.63 15.92
CA ASP A 537 32.92 1.26 16.25
C ASP A 537 33.67 0.87 14.97
N LYS A 538 34.65 1.70 14.61
CA LYS A 538 35.43 1.55 13.39
C LYS A 538 36.08 0.17 13.25
N LYS A 539 36.49 -0.46 14.36
CA LYS A 539 37.13 -1.79 14.28
C LYS A 539 36.13 -2.89 14.00
N LEU A 540 34.92 -2.80 14.55
CA LEU A 540 33.85 -3.75 14.22
C LEU A 540 33.40 -3.56 12.78
N GLN A 541 33.23 -2.31 12.35
CA GLN A 541 32.88 -1.99 10.96
C GLN A 541 33.94 -2.54 9.99
N GLU A 542 35.22 -2.18 10.20
CA GLU A 542 36.34 -2.69 9.38
C GLU A 542 36.46 -4.22 9.45
N TYR A 543 36.14 -4.85 10.59
CA TYR A 543 36.17 -6.30 10.73
C TYR A 543 35.09 -6.96 9.87
N PHE A 544 33.83 -6.53 10.00
CA PHE A 544 32.74 -7.13 9.24
C PHE A 544 32.79 -6.77 7.75
N GLU A 545 33.31 -5.61 7.37
CA GLU A 545 33.58 -5.27 5.96
C GLU A 545 34.60 -6.20 5.28
N THR A 546 35.41 -6.96 6.05
CA THR A 546 36.27 -8.02 5.50
C THR A 546 35.56 -9.36 5.35
N MET A 547 34.33 -9.48 5.85
CA MET A 547 33.52 -10.70 5.76
C MET A 547 32.69 -10.66 4.49
N GLU A 548 32.83 -11.68 3.65
CA GLU A 548 32.12 -11.75 2.36
C GLU A 548 30.60 -11.90 2.51
N TRP A 549 30.13 -12.35 3.66
CA TRP A 549 28.71 -12.50 4.01
C TRP A 549 28.07 -11.24 4.62
N TYR A 550 28.85 -10.19 4.93
CA TYR A 550 28.34 -9.00 5.60
C TYR A 550 27.94 -7.91 4.60
N PHE A 551 26.66 -7.51 4.64
CA PHE A 551 26.09 -6.48 3.78
C PHE A 551 25.57 -5.30 4.62
N PRO A 552 26.32 -4.19 4.77
CA PRO A 552 25.95 -3.08 5.64
C PRO A 552 24.79 -2.23 5.08
N MET A 553 23.56 -2.51 5.52
CA MET A 553 22.32 -1.86 5.06
C MET A 553 21.82 -0.79 6.05
N THR A 554 21.70 -1.11 7.33
CA THR A 554 21.02 -0.26 8.32
C THR A 554 22.02 0.51 9.19
N GLU A 555 21.80 1.82 9.37
CA GLU A 555 22.63 2.62 10.28
C GLU A 555 22.52 2.12 11.73
N PRO A 556 23.56 2.30 12.57
CA PRO A 556 23.63 1.65 13.87
C PRO A 556 22.52 2.03 14.86
N ASP A 557 21.96 3.24 14.71
CA ASP A 557 20.90 3.80 15.56
C ASP A 557 19.49 3.50 15.03
N ASP A 558 19.38 3.11 13.76
CA ASP A 558 18.09 2.86 13.08
C ASP A 558 17.76 1.36 13.05
N PHE A 559 18.63 0.52 13.61
CA PHE A 559 18.41 -0.92 13.66
C PHE A 559 17.33 -1.31 14.65
N ASP A 560 16.26 -1.95 14.16
CA ASP A 560 15.19 -2.48 14.98
C ASP A 560 15.54 -3.88 15.52
N GLU A 561 15.80 -3.97 16.83
CA GLU A 561 16.04 -5.26 17.51
C GLU A 561 14.81 -6.19 17.51
N SER A 562 13.63 -5.71 17.10
CA SER A 562 12.45 -6.55 16.93
C SER A 562 12.67 -7.63 15.87
N LEU A 563 13.47 -7.35 14.84
CA LEU A 563 13.82 -8.23 13.72
C LEU A 563 14.52 -9.53 14.15
N LEU A 564 15.21 -9.49 15.29
CA LEU A 564 15.96 -10.63 15.79
C LEU A 564 15.01 -11.74 16.26
N ASN A 565 15.32 -12.99 15.94
CA ASN A 565 14.52 -14.12 16.38
C ASN A 565 14.74 -14.45 17.87
N VAL A 566 14.02 -15.44 18.40
CA VAL A 566 14.10 -15.82 19.82
C VAL A 566 15.49 -16.33 20.25
N TYR A 567 16.17 -17.08 19.39
CA TYR A 567 17.51 -17.61 19.68
C TYR A 567 18.53 -16.48 19.70
N GLU A 568 18.49 -15.59 18.72
CA GLU A 568 19.40 -14.44 18.60
C GLU A 568 19.28 -13.51 19.81
N LYS A 569 18.05 -13.18 20.22
CA LYS A 569 17.79 -12.35 21.42
C LYS A 569 18.35 -12.99 22.69
N GLU A 570 18.09 -14.29 22.91
CA GLU A 570 18.58 -15.01 24.07
C GLU A 570 20.11 -15.20 24.04
N ASN A 571 20.69 -15.45 22.86
CA ASN A 571 22.12 -15.63 22.67
C ASN A 571 22.90 -14.32 22.83
N LEU A 572 22.34 -13.18 22.40
CA LEU A 572 22.91 -11.85 22.65
C LEU A 572 23.04 -11.57 24.15
N ASP A 573 21.98 -11.83 24.92
CA ASP A 573 22.01 -11.66 26.37
C ASP A 573 22.95 -12.67 27.04
N PHE A 574 22.95 -13.93 26.58
CA PHE A 574 23.86 -14.96 27.06
C PHE A 574 25.33 -14.61 26.86
N ILE A 575 25.74 -14.20 25.65
CA ILE A 575 27.11 -13.76 25.33
C ILE A 575 27.48 -12.53 26.17
N SER A 576 26.58 -11.54 26.26
CA SER A 576 26.79 -10.32 27.09
C SER A 576 27.02 -10.63 28.57
N LYS A 577 26.28 -11.59 29.13
CA LYS A 577 26.47 -12.06 30.51
C LYS A 577 27.80 -12.79 30.68
N TYR A 578 28.19 -13.62 29.71
CA TYR A 578 29.45 -14.34 29.71
C TYR A 578 30.66 -13.39 29.64
N GLU A 579 30.62 -12.38 28.76
CA GLU A 579 31.64 -11.31 28.70
C GLU A 579 31.84 -10.63 30.07
N LYS A 580 30.74 -10.28 30.75
CA LYS A 580 30.80 -9.64 32.08
C LYS A 580 31.39 -10.54 33.15
N LYS A 581 31.23 -11.86 33.03
CA LYS A 581 31.80 -12.87 33.94
C LYS A 581 33.31 -12.99 33.75
N MET A 582 33.80 -12.90 32.51
CA MET A 582 35.23 -12.98 32.16
C MET A 582 36.03 -11.73 32.57
N LYS A 583 35.39 -10.56 32.64
CA LYS A 583 36.03 -9.29 33.05
C LYS A 583 36.18 -9.13 34.57
N LYS A 584 35.70 -10.08 35.38
CA LYS A 584 35.81 -10.11 36.85
C LYS A 584 36.87 -11.12 37.29
#